data_AF-A0A938KHE4-F1
#
_entry.id   AF-A0A938KHE4-F1
#
_cell.length_a   1.000
_cell.length_b   1.000
_cell.length_c   1.000
_cell.angle_alpha   90.00
_cell.angle_beta   90.00
_cell.angle_gamma   90.00
#
_symmetry.space_group_name_H-M   'P 1'
#
loop_
_entity.id
_entity.type
_entity.pdbx_description
1 polymer ?
#
loop_
_entity_poly.entity_id
_entity_poly.type
_entity_poly.pdbx_seq_one_letter_code
_entity_poly.pdbx_strand_id
1 'polypeptide(L)'
;MTRIKKILGWLAVASLLLLPAKASDWMSDFKAASAQAARENKLMVLDFTGSDWCGWCIKLKKEVFDQPGFNDYAKHYLVLVELDFPRRKALPSALTQQNEALAEKYGIRGFPTLVILDPQGKEVGRAGYQEGGPPPLLKTLEQLRLKHAPKTGGQPGNAASGSPNWTPPAKAAPARDYSELKLQGISGTPAKRIAMINGASLSAGEDARVQLKGKSVRIHCLEVAATQAKIQVDNEETSRTLSLTP
;
A
#
# COMPACT_ATOMS: atom_id res chain seq x y z
N MET A 1 -64.20 -14.85 -7.77
CA MET A 1 -63.39 -14.21 -6.70
C MET A 1 -62.33 -15.21 -6.25
N THR A 2 -61.03 -14.99 -6.07
CA THR A 2 -60.02 -14.01 -6.46
C THR A 2 -58.68 -14.76 -6.23
N ARG A 3 -57.70 -14.64 -7.14
CA ARG A 3 -56.38 -15.30 -7.05
C ARG A 3 -55.57 -14.77 -5.85
N ILE A 4 -54.85 -15.63 -5.13
CA ILE A 4 -53.69 -15.22 -4.31
C ILE A 4 -52.52 -16.17 -4.61
N LYS A 5 -51.62 -15.75 -5.50
CA LYS A 5 -50.31 -16.36 -5.71
C LYS A 5 -49.39 -15.83 -4.59
N LYS A 6 -48.89 -16.71 -3.72
CA LYS A 6 -47.83 -16.37 -2.76
C LYS A 6 -46.52 -16.24 -3.52
N ILE A 7 -46.05 -15.00 -3.73
CA ILE A 7 -44.72 -14.72 -4.28
C ILE A 7 -43.80 -14.53 -3.09
N LEU A 8 -43.01 -15.56 -2.79
CA LEU A 8 -41.94 -15.51 -1.80
C LEU A 8 -40.77 -14.75 -2.43
N GLY A 9 -40.64 -13.45 -2.13
CA GLY A 9 -39.54 -12.62 -2.60
C GLY A 9 -38.27 -12.92 -1.83
N TRP A 10 -37.30 -13.59 -2.47
CA TRP A 10 -35.94 -13.70 -1.96
C TRP A 10 -35.20 -12.39 -2.24
N LEU A 11 -35.01 -11.58 -1.19
CA LEU A 11 -34.11 -10.43 -1.21
C LEU A 11 -32.67 -10.97 -1.08
N ALA A 12 -32.02 -11.20 -2.21
CA ALA A 12 -30.59 -11.48 -2.25
C ALA A 12 -29.82 -10.20 -1.91
N VAL A 13 -29.42 -10.06 -0.65
CA VAL A 13 -28.46 -9.04 -0.22
C VAL A 13 -27.11 -9.43 -0.81
N ALA A 14 -26.73 -8.78 -1.91
CA ALA A 14 -25.40 -8.90 -2.47
C ALA A 14 -24.40 -8.24 -1.50
N SER A 15 -23.86 -9.02 -0.56
CA SER A 15 -22.70 -8.63 0.24
C SER A 15 -21.53 -8.35 -0.70
N LEU A 16 -21.23 -7.07 -0.88
CA LEU A 16 -20.02 -6.62 -1.55
C LEU A 16 -18.83 -7.01 -0.66
N LEU A 17 -18.24 -8.17 -0.94
CA LEU A 17 -17.01 -8.61 -0.30
C LEU A 17 -15.91 -7.59 -0.65
N LEU A 18 -15.60 -6.71 0.30
CA LEU A 18 -14.38 -5.91 0.27
C LEU A 18 -13.19 -6.87 0.44
N LEU A 19 -12.64 -7.33 -0.68
CA LEU A 19 -11.38 -8.05 -0.66
C LEU A 19 -10.29 -7.06 -0.20
N PRO A 20 -9.46 -7.41 0.81
CA PRO A 20 -8.33 -6.58 1.15
C PRO A 20 -7.45 -6.42 -0.08
N ALA A 21 -7.08 -5.18 -0.40
CA ALA A 21 -6.09 -4.91 -1.44
C ALA A 21 -4.83 -5.70 -1.10
N LYS A 22 -4.52 -6.74 -1.87
CA LYS A 22 -3.28 -7.49 -1.68
C LYS A 22 -2.11 -6.51 -1.80
N ALA A 23 -1.23 -6.53 -0.81
CA ALA A 23 0.08 -5.92 -0.92
C ALA A 23 0.76 -6.43 -2.19
N SER A 24 1.67 -5.65 -2.77
CA SER A 24 2.43 -6.12 -3.94
C SER A 24 3.03 -7.51 -3.64
N ASP A 25 2.75 -8.50 -4.48
CA ASP A 25 3.28 -9.85 -4.28
C ASP A 25 4.78 -9.85 -4.63
N TRP A 26 5.62 -9.68 -3.61
CA TRP A 26 7.07 -9.78 -3.72
C TRP A 26 7.48 -11.24 -3.93
N MET A 27 8.22 -11.49 -5.00
CA MET A 27 8.77 -12.81 -5.32
C MET A 27 10.19 -12.94 -4.76
N SER A 28 10.62 -14.18 -4.50
CA SER A 28 12.02 -14.47 -4.14
C SER A 28 12.77 -15.24 -5.23
N ASP A 29 12.04 -15.96 -6.10
CA ASP A 29 12.61 -16.68 -7.24
C ASP A 29 12.79 -15.75 -8.44
N PHE A 30 14.04 -15.46 -8.80
CA PHE A 30 14.38 -14.56 -9.90
C PHE A 30 13.94 -15.12 -11.26
N LYS A 31 14.03 -16.43 -11.46
CA LYS A 31 13.70 -17.06 -12.74
C LYS A 31 12.19 -17.01 -12.98
N ALA A 32 11.40 -17.32 -11.96
CA ALA A 32 9.95 -17.22 -11.99
C ALA A 32 9.50 -15.76 -12.23
N ALA A 33 10.12 -14.82 -11.53
CA ALA A 33 9.84 -13.38 -11.70
C ALA A 33 10.20 -12.88 -13.10
N SER A 34 11.36 -13.29 -13.63
CA SER A 34 11.79 -12.94 -15.00
C SER A 34 10.81 -13.48 -16.05
N ALA A 35 10.37 -14.74 -15.90
CA ALA A 35 9.35 -15.33 -16.78
C ALA A 35 7.99 -14.63 -16.64
N GLN A 36 7.63 -14.14 -15.45
CA GLN A 36 6.42 -13.34 -15.26
C GLN A 36 6.54 -11.97 -15.90
N ALA A 37 7.65 -11.26 -15.70
CA ALA A 37 7.90 -9.94 -16.27
C ALA A 37 7.85 -9.95 -17.80
N ALA A 38 8.46 -10.97 -18.42
CA ALA A 38 8.40 -11.17 -19.87
C ALA A 38 6.98 -11.45 -20.37
N ARG A 39 6.21 -12.31 -19.67
CA ARG A 39 4.82 -12.65 -20.04
C ARG A 39 3.86 -11.47 -19.87
N GLU A 40 4.01 -10.70 -18.80
CA GLU A 40 3.13 -9.57 -18.49
C GLU A 40 3.60 -8.24 -19.10
N ASN A 41 4.76 -8.25 -19.78
CA ASN A 41 5.39 -7.07 -20.35
C ASN A 41 5.60 -5.94 -19.33
N LYS A 42 6.08 -6.30 -18.14
CA LYS A 42 6.30 -5.40 -17.00
C LYS A 42 7.77 -5.19 -16.71
N LEU A 43 8.12 -4.03 -16.14
CA LEU A 43 9.46 -3.85 -15.56
C LEU A 43 9.63 -4.82 -14.40
N MET A 44 10.85 -5.31 -14.19
CA MET A 44 11.20 -6.06 -12.98
C MET A 44 12.07 -5.19 -12.07
N VAL A 45 11.69 -5.09 -10.79
CA VAL A 45 12.47 -4.37 -9.77
C VAL A 45 13.06 -5.40 -8.81
N LEU A 46 14.39 -5.47 -8.78
CA LEU A 46 15.14 -6.29 -7.86
C LEU A 46 15.55 -5.44 -6.65
N ASP A 47 15.06 -5.77 -5.47
CA ASP A 47 15.45 -5.14 -4.20
C ASP A 47 16.54 -5.97 -3.51
N PHE A 48 17.78 -5.51 -3.63
CA PHE A 48 18.88 -6.02 -2.84
C PHE A 48 18.83 -5.38 -1.46
N THR A 49 18.52 -6.18 -0.44
CA THR A 49 18.11 -5.68 0.87
C THR A 49 18.71 -6.48 2.02
N GLY A 50 18.87 -5.84 3.17
CA GLY A 50 19.18 -6.50 4.44
C GLY A 50 18.00 -6.35 5.39
N SER A 51 16.98 -7.19 5.26
CA SER A 51 15.64 -6.97 5.82
C SER A 51 15.59 -6.82 7.34
N ASP A 52 16.59 -7.31 8.07
CA ASP A 52 16.59 -7.36 9.53
C ASP A 52 17.74 -6.57 10.20
N TRP A 53 18.63 -5.93 9.43
CA TRP A 53 19.77 -5.17 9.98
C TRP A 53 20.07 -3.86 9.26
N CYS A 54 19.61 -3.68 8.01
CA CYS A 54 19.85 -2.46 7.25
C CYS A 54 18.75 -1.42 7.53
N GLY A 55 19.07 -0.40 8.34
CA GLY A 55 18.12 0.64 8.71
C GLY A 55 17.49 1.37 7.51
N TRP A 56 18.29 1.69 6.48
CA TRP A 56 17.80 2.33 5.26
C TRP A 56 16.90 1.43 4.42
N CYS A 57 17.15 0.12 4.43
CA CYS A 57 16.33 -0.86 3.74
C CYS A 57 14.95 -0.99 4.41
N ILE A 58 14.93 -1.09 5.74
CA ILE A 58 13.70 -1.10 6.54
C ILE A 58 12.92 0.20 6.31
N LYS A 59 13.61 1.34 6.25
CA LYS A 59 13.01 2.64 5.96
C LYS A 59 12.41 2.69 4.55
N LEU A 60 13.14 2.23 3.53
CA LEU A 60 12.65 2.14 2.15
C LEU A 60 11.38 1.30 2.06
N LYS A 61 11.39 0.10 2.66
CA LYS A 61 10.22 -0.77 2.67
C LYS A 61 9.01 -0.07 3.31
N LYS A 62 9.20 0.50 4.50
CA LYS A 62 8.12 1.15 5.25
C LYS A 62 7.58 2.42 4.55
N GLU A 63 8.46 3.29 4.07
CA GLU A 63 8.08 4.60 3.54
C GLU A 63 7.70 4.56 2.05
N VAL A 64 8.05 3.49 1.34
CA VAL A 64 7.79 3.35 -0.10
C VAL A 64 7.01 2.08 -0.40
N PHE A 65 7.60 0.90 -0.19
CA PHE A 65 7.02 -0.35 -0.70
C PHE A 65 5.70 -0.74 -0.03
N ASP A 66 5.56 -0.46 1.26
CA ASP A 66 4.36 -0.76 2.03
C ASP A 66 3.27 0.32 1.86
N GLN A 67 3.54 1.39 1.08
CA GLN A 67 2.57 2.45 0.86
C GLN A 67 1.57 2.08 -0.23
N PRO A 68 0.27 2.42 -0.07
CA PRO A 68 -0.77 2.14 -1.08
C PRO A 68 -0.40 2.65 -2.48
N GLY A 69 0.17 3.85 -2.56
CA GLY A 69 0.56 4.46 -3.83
C GLY A 69 1.62 3.68 -4.62
N PHE A 70 2.57 3.03 -3.94
CA PHE A 70 3.53 2.14 -4.60
C PHE A 70 2.87 0.83 -5.00
N ASN A 71 2.08 0.24 -4.08
CA ASN A 71 1.39 -1.02 -4.34
C ASN A 71 0.46 -0.95 -5.55
N ASP A 72 -0.27 0.14 -5.70
CA ASP A 72 -1.17 0.33 -6.84
C ASP A 72 -0.41 0.46 -8.16
N TYR A 73 0.69 1.22 -8.19
CA TYR A 73 1.56 1.27 -9.38
C TYR A 73 2.17 -0.11 -9.70
N ALA A 74 2.67 -0.81 -8.67
CA ALA A 74 3.32 -2.10 -8.83
C ALA A 74 2.41 -3.15 -9.45
N LYS A 75 1.15 -3.25 -9.00
CA LYS A 75 0.14 -4.17 -9.56
C LYS A 75 0.01 -4.06 -11.08
N HIS A 76 0.10 -2.84 -11.62
CA HIS A 76 -0.11 -2.58 -13.04
C HIS A 76 1.17 -2.68 -13.88
N TYR A 77 2.32 -2.32 -13.32
CA TYR A 77 3.51 -2.04 -14.13
C TYR A 77 4.77 -2.82 -13.74
N LEU A 78 4.78 -3.47 -12.57
CA LEU A 78 5.98 -4.06 -12.01
C LEU A 78 5.82 -5.55 -11.68
N VAL A 79 6.92 -6.27 -11.80
CA VAL A 79 7.19 -7.51 -11.07
C VAL A 79 8.26 -7.21 -10.03
N LEU A 80 8.02 -7.54 -8.78
CA LEU A 80 8.90 -7.20 -7.66
C LEU A 80 9.63 -8.45 -7.16
N VAL A 81 10.94 -8.32 -6.92
CA VAL A 81 11.78 -9.41 -6.43
C VAL A 81 12.57 -8.95 -5.22
N GLU A 82 12.40 -9.62 -4.09
CA GLU A 82 13.18 -9.40 -2.87
C GLU A 82 14.40 -10.32 -2.88
N LEU A 83 15.58 -9.73 -2.94
CA LEU A 83 16.87 -10.41 -2.86
C LEU A 83 17.50 -10.07 -1.51
N ASP A 84 17.02 -10.78 -0.48
CA ASP A 84 17.36 -10.51 0.92
C ASP A 84 18.70 -11.13 1.35
N PHE A 85 19.44 -10.40 2.18
CA PHE A 85 20.72 -10.77 2.82
C PHE A 85 20.59 -10.64 4.35
N PRO A 86 19.73 -11.44 5.00
CA PRO A 86 19.46 -11.32 6.42
C PRO A 86 20.65 -11.74 7.30
N ARG A 87 20.70 -11.24 8.54
CA ARG A 87 21.71 -11.66 9.54
C ARG A 87 21.16 -12.54 10.66
N ARG A 88 19.86 -12.44 10.95
CA ARG A 88 19.22 -13.14 12.08
C ARG A 88 18.38 -14.32 11.65
N LYS A 89 17.88 -14.33 10.41
CA LYS A 89 17.15 -15.47 9.80
C LYS A 89 17.99 -16.16 8.74
N ALA A 90 17.82 -17.47 8.61
CA ALA A 90 18.43 -18.25 7.53
C ALA A 90 17.47 -18.33 6.33
N LEU A 91 17.99 -18.13 5.12
CA LEU A 91 17.28 -18.43 3.89
C LEU A 91 17.57 -19.87 3.45
N PRO A 92 16.66 -20.51 2.70
CA PRO A 92 16.98 -21.75 2.00
C PRO A 92 18.25 -21.59 1.16
N SER A 93 19.13 -22.61 1.17
CA SER A 93 20.43 -22.56 0.51
C SER A 93 20.36 -22.16 -0.97
N ALA A 94 19.33 -22.61 -1.69
CA ALA A 94 19.09 -22.23 -3.08
C ALA A 94 18.83 -20.73 -3.26
N LEU A 95 18.08 -20.10 -2.35
CA LEU A 95 17.84 -18.66 -2.38
C LEU A 95 19.09 -17.87 -1.98
N THR A 96 19.85 -18.35 -0.98
CA THR A 96 21.13 -17.72 -0.61
C THR A 96 22.09 -17.68 -1.81
N GLN A 97 22.30 -18.83 -2.47
CA GLN A 97 23.18 -18.92 -3.64
C GLN A 97 22.68 -18.08 -4.82
N GLN A 98 21.37 -18.09 -5.07
CA GLN A 98 20.77 -17.23 -6.09
C GLN A 98 21.04 -15.75 -5.79
N ASN A 99 20.78 -15.31 -4.56
CA ASN A 99 20.92 -13.91 -4.17
C ASN A 99 22.39 -13.46 -4.27
N GLU A 100 23.33 -14.28 -3.80
CA GLU A 100 24.77 -14.04 -3.92
C GLU A 100 25.22 -13.92 -5.38
N ALA A 101 24.82 -14.87 -6.23
CA ALA A 101 25.16 -14.85 -7.66
C ALA A 101 24.57 -13.62 -8.39
N LEU A 102 23.35 -13.22 -8.02
CA LEU A 102 22.72 -12.01 -8.57
C LEU A 102 23.42 -10.74 -8.07
N ALA A 103 23.82 -10.69 -6.79
CA ALA A 103 24.56 -9.55 -6.25
C ALA A 103 25.92 -9.39 -6.95
N GLU A 104 26.62 -10.49 -7.21
CA GLU A 104 27.85 -10.49 -7.99
C GLU A 104 27.58 -10.01 -9.43
N LYS A 105 26.60 -10.62 -10.11
CA LYS A 105 26.22 -10.29 -11.49
C LYS A 105 25.93 -8.79 -11.68
N TYR A 106 25.21 -8.17 -10.74
CA TYR A 106 24.85 -6.75 -10.83
C TYR A 106 25.84 -5.82 -10.10
N GLY A 107 26.93 -6.36 -9.55
CA GLY A 107 27.98 -5.59 -8.88
C GLY A 107 27.47 -4.84 -7.65
N ILE A 108 26.63 -5.47 -6.84
CA ILE A 108 26.01 -4.87 -5.65
C ILE A 108 27.04 -4.76 -4.53
N ARG A 109 27.25 -3.53 -4.04
CA ARG A 109 28.24 -3.21 -2.99
C ARG A 109 27.63 -2.69 -1.69
N GLY A 110 26.32 -2.46 -1.67
CA GLY A 110 25.63 -1.89 -0.53
C GLY A 110 24.12 -1.98 -0.67
N PHE A 111 23.44 -1.75 0.46
CA PHE A 111 21.98 -1.85 0.56
C PHE A 111 21.37 -0.54 1.11
N PRO A 112 20.13 -0.18 0.70
CA PRO A 112 19.36 -0.84 -0.36
C PRO A 112 19.88 -0.47 -1.75
N THR A 113 19.89 -1.43 -2.67
CA THR A 113 20.11 -1.18 -4.10
C THR A 113 18.96 -1.77 -4.90
N LEU A 114 18.30 -0.93 -5.69
CA LEU A 114 17.28 -1.35 -6.65
C LEU A 114 17.91 -1.47 -8.03
N VAL A 115 17.76 -2.64 -8.66
CA VAL A 115 18.11 -2.85 -10.06
C VAL A 115 16.80 -2.99 -10.85
N ILE A 116 16.64 -2.18 -11.89
CA ILE A 116 15.43 -2.15 -12.72
C ILE A 116 15.75 -2.78 -14.06
N LEU A 117 15.03 -3.86 -14.38
CA LEU A 117 15.14 -4.56 -15.65
C LEU A 117 13.89 -4.30 -16.51
N ASP A 118 14.09 -4.25 -17.83
CA ASP A 118 13.00 -4.30 -18.79
C ASP A 118 12.42 -5.73 -18.89
N PRO A 119 11.29 -5.94 -19.61
CA PRO A 119 10.68 -7.25 -19.74
C PRO A 119 11.57 -8.31 -20.42
N GLN A 120 12.65 -7.89 -21.09
CA GLN A 120 13.64 -8.77 -21.72
C GLN A 120 14.81 -9.10 -20.78
N GLY A 121 14.78 -8.58 -19.54
CA GLY A 121 15.80 -8.81 -18.53
C GLY A 121 17.06 -7.94 -18.68
N LYS A 122 17.02 -6.91 -19.54
CA LYS A 122 18.12 -5.94 -19.66
C LYS A 122 18.00 -4.90 -18.56
N GLU A 123 19.13 -4.57 -17.94
CA GLU A 123 19.19 -3.48 -16.96
C GLU A 123 18.96 -2.13 -17.65
N VAL A 124 17.95 -1.39 -17.18
CA VAL A 124 17.55 -0.09 -17.71
C VAL A 124 17.71 1.04 -16.71
N GLY A 125 17.87 0.72 -15.42
CA GLY A 125 18.18 1.72 -14.41
C GLY A 125 18.49 1.13 -13.05
N ARG A 126 18.92 2.01 -12.15
CA ARG A 126 19.13 1.71 -10.74
C ARG A 126 18.53 2.81 -9.88
N ALA A 127 18.16 2.45 -8.65
CA ALA A 127 17.73 3.39 -7.62
C ALA A 127 18.18 2.92 -6.24
N GLY A 128 18.00 3.77 -5.24
CA GLY A 128 18.19 3.44 -3.83
C GLY A 128 17.12 4.11 -2.99
N TYR A 129 17.38 4.27 -1.70
CA TYR A 129 16.48 5.04 -0.85
C TYR A 129 16.46 6.53 -1.23
N GLN A 130 15.27 7.10 -1.36
CA GLN A 130 15.03 8.52 -1.59
C GLN A 130 13.97 9.00 -0.61
N GLU A 131 14.20 10.14 0.04
CA GLU A 131 13.21 10.71 0.95
C GLU A 131 11.99 11.24 0.20
N GLY A 132 10.83 11.24 0.88
CA GLY A 132 9.59 11.80 0.34
C GLY A 132 8.52 10.76 -0.04
N GLY A 133 8.69 9.51 0.38
CA GLY A 133 7.74 8.44 0.16
C GLY A 133 7.78 7.90 -1.28
N PRO A 134 6.67 7.35 -1.81
CA PRO A 134 6.68 6.73 -3.14
C PRO A 134 7.01 7.61 -4.35
N PRO A 135 6.61 8.90 -4.43
CA PRO A 135 6.70 9.65 -5.69
C PRO A 135 8.07 9.74 -6.37
N PRO A 136 9.21 9.94 -5.67
CA PRO A 136 10.52 10.01 -6.31
C PRO A 136 10.89 8.72 -7.05
N LEU A 137 10.70 7.56 -6.41
CA LEU A 137 10.96 6.27 -7.02
C LEU A 137 9.99 6.00 -8.17
N LEU A 138 8.70 6.27 -7.97
CA LEU A 138 7.68 6.03 -9.00
C LEU A 138 7.88 6.91 -10.24
N LYS A 139 8.31 8.16 -10.07
CA LYS A 139 8.72 9.02 -11.20
C LYS A 139 9.86 8.40 -12.01
N THR A 140 10.86 7.84 -11.32
CA THR A 140 11.99 7.17 -11.96
C THR A 140 11.54 5.93 -12.72
N LEU A 141 10.72 5.09 -12.09
CA LEU A 141 10.17 3.88 -12.70
C LEU A 141 9.30 4.18 -13.93
N GLU A 142 8.48 5.22 -13.86
CA GLU A 142 7.63 5.66 -14.97
C GLU A 142 8.47 6.16 -16.16
N GLN A 143 9.52 6.94 -15.90
CA GLN A 143 10.44 7.38 -16.95
C GLN A 143 11.15 6.20 -17.65
N LEU A 144 11.61 5.23 -16.86
CA LEU A 144 12.23 4.01 -17.40
C LEU A 144 11.23 3.19 -18.22
N ARG A 145 10.00 3.03 -17.70
CA ARG A 145 8.92 2.32 -18.40
C ARG A 145 8.62 2.95 -19.75
N LEU A 146 8.47 4.27 -19.81
CA LEU A 146 8.18 4.99 -21.06
C LEU A 146 9.35 4.92 -22.06
N LYS A 147 10.60 4.96 -21.58
CA LYS A 147 11.79 4.92 -22.43
C LYS A 147 12.10 3.53 -22.97
N HIS A 148 11.81 2.48 -22.19
CA HIS A 148 12.19 1.11 -22.47
C HIS A 148 11.01 0.18 -22.76
N ALA A 149 9.79 0.70 -22.87
CA ALA A 149 8.66 -0.05 -23.38
C ALA A 149 8.98 -0.62 -24.77
N PRO A 150 8.67 -1.92 -25.03
CA PRO A 150 8.93 -2.50 -26.33
C PRO A 150 8.14 -1.77 -27.43
N LYS A 151 8.85 -1.35 -28.47
CA LYS A 151 8.27 -0.77 -29.69
C LYS A 151 7.73 -1.89 -30.59
N THR A 152 6.69 -2.61 -30.19
CA THR A 152 6.08 -3.60 -31.09
C THR A 152 5.03 -2.95 -31.99
N GLY A 153 5.38 -2.81 -33.27
CA GLY A 153 4.48 -2.47 -34.37
C GLY A 153 3.56 -3.63 -34.76
N GLY A 154 2.79 -4.16 -33.82
CA GLY A 154 1.71 -5.10 -34.03
C GLY A 154 0.47 -4.59 -33.29
N GLN A 155 -0.70 -4.66 -33.93
CA GLN A 155 -1.95 -4.22 -33.33
C GLN A 155 -2.07 -4.68 -31.88
N PRO A 156 -2.48 -3.79 -30.95
CA PRO A 156 -2.66 -4.15 -29.56
C PRO A 156 -3.74 -5.23 -29.54
N GLY A 157 -3.34 -6.46 -29.22
CA GLY A 157 -4.26 -7.51 -28.82
C GLY A 157 -4.90 -7.07 -27.51
N ASN A 158 -5.92 -6.22 -27.60
CA ASN A 158 -6.85 -5.79 -26.57
C ASN A 158 -6.27 -5.57 -25.14
N ALA A 159 -5.02 -5.15 -25.02
CA ALA A 159 -4.47 -4.59 -23.79
C ALA A 159 -4.73 -3.09 -23.84
N ALA A 160 -5.99 -2.73 -23.56
CA ALA A 160 -6.52 -1.40 -23.32
C ALA A 160 -5.66 -0.23 -23.83
N SER A 161 -6.16 0.44 -24.87
CA SER A 161 -5.95 1.85 -25.22
C SER A 161 -6.40 2.83 -24.10
N GLY A 162 -6.17 2.45 -22.85
CA GLY A 162 -6.43 3.19 -21.63
C GLY A 162 -5.45 2.67 -20.58
N SER A 163 -4.16 2.99 -20.74
CA SER A 163 -3.34 3.09 -19.54
C SER A 163 -4.04 4.11 -18.64
N PRO A 164 -4.47 3.78 -17.41
CA PRO A 164 -4.95 4.80 -16.52
C PRO A 164 -3.84 5.86 -16.47
N ASN A 165 -4.19 7.13 -16.63
CA ASN A 165 -3.29 8.23 -16.31
C ASN A 165 -2.92 8.03 -14.85
N TRP A 166 -1.85 7.28 -14.59
CA TRP A 166 -1.36 7.04 -13.26
C TRP A 166 -0.76 8.37 -12.81
N THR A 167 -1.59 9.17 -12.16
CA THR A 167 -1.13 10.32 -11.40
C THR A 167 -0.54 9.79 -10.11
N PRO A 168 0.74 10.07 -9.81
CA PRO A 168 1.29 9.74 -8.51
C PRO A 168 0.36 10.29 -7.44
N PRO A 169 -0.01 9.49 -6.41
CA PRO A 169 -0.68 10.08 -5.27
C PRO A 169 0.21 11.19 -4.75
N ALA A 170 -0.38 12.37 -4.52
CA ALA A 170 0.32 13.50 -3.92
C ALA A 170 1.12 12.97 -2.72
N LYS A 171 2.41 13.33 -2.63
CA LYS A 171 3.38 12.94 -1.59
C LYS A 171 2.66 12.36 -0.37
N ALA A 172 2.81 11.05 -0.15
CA ALA A 172 2.21 10.37 1.01
C ALA A 172 2.44 11.29 2.22
N ALA A 173 1.34 11.83 2.75
CA ALA A 173 1.44 12.83 3.79
C ALA A 173 2.26 12.21 4.92
N PRO A 174 3.22 12.95 5.52
CA PRO A 174 4.00 12.40 6.61
C PRO A 174 3.04 11.79 7.64
N ALA A 175 3.37 10.61 8.18
CA ALA A 175 2.54 9.94 9.19
C ALA A 175 2.14 10.97 10.25
N ARG A 176 0.87 11.36 10.24
CA ARG A 176 0.39 12.49 11.03
C ARG A 176 0.33 12.01 12.48
N ASP A 177 1.02 12.75 13.34
CA ASP A 177 1.01 12.48 14.78
C ASP A 177 -0.31 12.99 15.37
N TYR A 178 -1.23 12.06 15.63
CA TYR A 178 -2.48 12.34 16.34
C TYR A 178 -2.48 11.80 17.77
N SER A 179 -1.30 11.66 18.40
CA SER A 179 -1.19 11.21 19.79
C SER A 179 -1.98 12.06 20.79
N GLU A 180 -2.37 13.28 20.42
CA GLU A 180 -3.21 14.18 21.22
C GLU A 180 -4.72 13.90 21.12
N LEU A 181 -5.18 13.01 20.23
CA LEU A 181 -6.58 12.60 20.20
C LEU A 181 -6.93 11.80 21.45
N LYS A 182 -7.87 12.30 22.23
CA LYS A 182 -8.29 11.72 23.50
C LYS A 182 -9.81 11.68 23.59
N LEU A 183 -10.33 10.52 23.95
CA LEU A 183 -11.72 10.37 24.35
C LEU A 183 -11.86 10.87 25.79
N GLN A 184 -12.57 11.98 25.95
CA GLN A 184 -12.74 12.68 27.23
C GLN A 184 -14.00 12.22 27.98
N GLY A 185 -14.98 11.70 27.26
CA GLY A 185 -16.23 11.25 27.86
C GLY A 185 -17.12 10.56 26.86
N ILE A 186 -18.06 9.79 27.38
CA ILE A 186 -19.17 9.23 26.62
C ILE A 186 -20.45 9.53 27.40
N SER A 187 -21.47 10.00 26.69
CA SER A 187 -22.78 10.32 27.26
C SER A 187 -23.91 9.73 26.41
N GLY A 188 -25.14 9.87 26.87
CA GLY A 188 -26.32 9.36 26.17
C GLY A 188 -26.69 7.92 26.54
N THR A 189 -27.69 7.39 25.85
CA THR A 189 -28.21 6.03 26.10
C THR A 189 -27.44 5.00 25.28
N PRO A 190 -27.52 3.70 25.60
CA PRO A 190 -26.91 2.66 24.77
C PRO A 190 -27.32 2.69 23.30
N ALA A 191 -28.54 3.16 23.00
CA ALA A 191 -29.06 3.29 21.64
C ALA A 191 -28.57 4.56 20.91
N LYS A 192 -28.14 5.59 21.65
CA LYS A 192 -27.66 6.85 21.09
C LYS A 192 -26.59 7.46 21.99
N ARG A 193 -25.37 6.94 21.85
CA ARG A 193 -24.20 7.44 22.56
C ARG A 193 -23.55 8.59 21.81
N ILE A 194 -22.97 9.50 22.57
CA ILE A 194 -22.22 10.65 22.10
C ILE A 194 -20.82 10.58 22.70
N ALA A 195 -19.80 10.56 21.84
CA ALA A 195 -18.40 10.61 22.24
C ALA A 195 -17.94 12.07 22.33
N MET A 196 -17.18 12.40 23.37
CA MET A 196 -16.52 13.70 23.52
C MET A 196 -15.03 13.54 23.25
N ILE A 197 -14.54 14.10 22.14
CA ILE A 197 -13.18 13.94 21.65
C ILE A 197 -12.56 15.33 21.45
N ASN A 198 -11.52 15.65 22.22
CA ASN A 198 -10.83 16.95 22.17
C ASN A 198 -11.78 18.16 22.14
N GLY A 199 -12.82 18.13 22.97
CA GLY A 199 -13.84 19.19 23.11
C GLY A 199 -14.99 19.13 22.10
N ALA A 200 -14.93 18.26 21.08
CA ALA A 200 -16.02 18.03 20.15
C ALA A 200 -16.92 16.89 20.62
N SER A 201 -18.24 17.04 20.46
CA SER A 201 -19.23 16.00 20.75
C SER A 201 -19.80 15.46 19.44
N LEU A 202 -19.74 14.13 19.25
CA LEU A 202 -20.14 13.47 18.03
C LEU A 202 -20.76 12.10 18.30
N SER A 203 -21.85 11.81 17.59
CA SER A 203 -22.51 10.51 17.50
C SER A 203 -21.93 9.70 16.34
N ALA A 204 -22.20 8.39 16.32
CA ALA A 204 -21.83 7.55 15.17
C ALA A 204 -22.43 8.10 13.86
N GLY A 205 -21.60 8.19 12.83
CA GLY A 205 -21.90 8.77 11.52
C GLY A 205 -21.65 10.28 11.41
N GLU A 206 -21.31 10.98 12.50
CA GLU A 206 -21.09 12.43 12.48
C GLU A 206 -19.62 12.80 12.30
N ASP A 207 -19.40 13.98 11.70
CA ASP A 207 -18.10 14.60 11.52
C ASP A 207 -17.90 15.77 12.47
N ALA A 208 -16.68 15.96 12.96
CA ALA A 208 -16.27 17.14 13.70
C ALA A 208 -14.87 17.62 13.30
N ARG A 209 -14.54 18.87 13.62
CA ARG A 209 -13.16 19.38 13.56
C ARG A 209 -12.62 19.57 14.96
N VAL A 210 -11.42 19.05 15.20
CA VAL A 210 -10.72 19.17 16.49
C VAL A 210 -9.36 19.80 16.28
N GLN A 211 -8.86 20.48 17.31
CA GLN A 211 -7.54 21.10 17.28
C GLN A 211 -6.49 20.15 17.86
N LEU A 212 -5.41 19.94 17.12
CA LEU A 212 -4.24 19.14 17.52
C LEU A 212 -2.98 19.95 17.20
N LYS A 213 -2.16 20.28 18.20
CA LYS A 213 -0.94 21.10 18.03
C LYS A 213 -1.13 22.37 17.18
N GLY A 214 -2.28 23.06 17.35
CA GLY A 214 -2.62 24.27 16.59
C GLY A 214 -3.09 24.04 15.15
N LYS A 215 -3.36 22.79 14.75
CA LYS A 215 -3.93 22.43 13.45
C LYS A 215 -5.34 21.87 13.62
N SER A 216 -6.25 22.31 12.75
CA SER A 216 -7.58 21.75 12.64
C SER A 216 -7.54 20.43 11.87
N VAL A 217 -8.06 19.37 12.47
CA VAL A 217 -8.14 18.02 11.91
C VAL A 217 -9.60 17.57 11.86
N ARG A 218 -10.04 16.96 10.76
CA ARG A 218 -11.38 16.38 10.66
C ARG A 218 -11.38 15.00 11.30
N ILE A 219 -12.41 14.70 12.09
CA ILE A 219 -12.67 13.37 12.60
C ILE A 219 -14.07 12.95 12.20
N HIS A 220 -14.23 11.70 11.78
CA HIS A 220 -15.51 11.07 11.50
C HIS A 220 -15.74 9.97 12.53
N CYS A 221 -16.87 10.00 13.24
CA CYS A 221 -17.21 8.97 14.21
C CYS A 221 -17.80 7.76 13.50
N LEU A 222 -17.13 6.61 13.59
CA LEU A 222 -17.64 5.37 13.04
C LEU A 222 -18.56 4.66 14.05
N GLU A 223 -18.19 4.68 15.33
CA GLU A 223 -18.91 3.96 16.38
C GLU A 223 -18.65 4.57 17.77
N VAL A 224 -19.64 4.52 18.65
CA VAL A 224 -19.51 4.89 20.06
C VAL A 224 -19.99 3.74 20.96
N ALA A 225 -19.04 3.07 21.60
CA ALA A 225 -19.25 2.00 22.58
C ALA A 225 -19.36 2.57 24.02
N ALA A 226 -19.41 1.70 25.03
CA ALA A 226 -19.56 2.14 26.43
C ALA A 226 -18.33 2.86 26.99
N THR A 227 -17.13 2.50 26.53
CA THR A 227 -15.85 3.05 27.00
C THR A 227 -14.90 3.42 25.87
N GLN A 228 -15.35 3.29 24.62
CA GLN A 228 -14.52 3.47 23.43
C GLN A 228 -15.29 4.20 22.33
N ALA A 229 -14.55 4.91 21.49
CA ALA A 229 -15.07 5.47 20.25
C ALA A 229 -14.13 5.09 19.11
N LYS A 230 -14.70 4.59 18.01
CA LYS A 230 -13.98 4.29 16.79
C LYS A 230 -14.14 5.49 15.85
N ILE A 231 -13.02 6.03 15.37
CA ILE A 231 -13.01 7.21 14.53
C ILE A 231 -12.14 7.02 13.30
N GLN A 232 -12.41 7.79 12.26
CA GLN A 232 -11.53 8.00 11.12
C GLN A 232 -11.03 9.44 11.16
N VAL A 233 -9.78 9.67 10.77
CA VAL A 233 -9.12 10.98 10.88
C VAL A 233 -8.73 11.46 9.48
N ASP A 234 -9.16 12.68 9.13
CA ASP A 234 -9.08 13.25 7.79
C ASP A 234 -9.54 12.25 6.71
N ASN A 235 -8.70 11.96 5.73
CA ASN A 235 -8.97 11.01 4.64
C ASN A 235 -8.19 9.70 4.82
N GLU A 236 -7.76 9.36 6.04
CA GLU A 236 -7.05 8.10 6.28
C GLU A 236 -8.04 6.93 6.16
N GLU A 237 -7.69 5.89 5.39
CA GLU A 237 -8.55 4.69 5.27
C GLU A 237 -8.61 3.88 6.57
N THR A 238 -7.59 4.01 7.44
CA THR A 238 -7.51 3.27 8.70
C THR A 238 -8.27 3.98 9.82
N SER A 239 -9.20 3.27 10.44
CA SER A 239 -9.86 3.71 11.67
C SER A 239 -8.96 3.59 12.89
N ARG A 240 -9.21 4.42 13.90
CA ARG A 240 -8.52 4.45 15.20
C ARG A 240 -9.54 4.23 16.31
N THR A 241 -9.17 3.48 17.34
CA THR A 241 -10.00 3.31 18.54
C THR A 241 -9.44 4.15 19.66
N LEU A 242 -10.23 5.11 20.14
CA LEU A 242 -9.95 5.86 21.35
C LEU A 242 -10.66 5.19 22.52
N SER A 243 -9.99 5.05 23.65
CA SER A 243 -10.56 4.53 24.88
C SER A 243 -10.59 5.61 25.94
N LEU A 244 -11.60 5.58 26.82
CA LEU A 244 -11.54 6.35 28.06
C LEU A 244 -10.30 5.89 28.81
N THR A 245 -9.43 6.85 29.14
CA THR A 245 -8.34 6.56 30.07
C THR A 245 -8.98 6.40 31.46
N PRO A 246 -8.64 5.35 32.22
CA PRO A 246 -9.13 5.20 33.58
C PRO A 246 -8.72 6.40 34.47
#